data_AF-A0A1I8CCY7-F1
#
_entry.id   AF-A0A1I8CCY7-F1
#
_cell.length_a   1.000
_cell.length_b   1.000
_cell.length_c   1.000
_cell.angle_alpha   90.00
_cell.angle_beta   90.00
_cell.angle_gamma   90.00
#
_symmetry.space_group_name_H-M   'P 1'
#
loop_
_entity.id
_entity.type
_entity.pdbx_description
1 polymer ?
#
loop_
_entity_poly.entity_id
_entity_poly.type
_entity_poly.pdbx_seq_one_letter_code
_entity_poly.pdbx_strand_id
1 'polypeptide(L)' 'MGNKPAIKVAGVGPAYAQKLGNAGMPNASQLFGKYLCEGQNKGQFAQNLKTDYKMDSRNASRAAETMNDYAKHHF' A
#
# COMPACT_ATOMS: atom_id res chain seq x y z
N MET A 1 -7.39 1.19 -9.93
CA MET A 1 -5.92 1.32 -9.87
C MET A 1 -5.35 0.84 -11.19
N GLY A 2 -4.32 1.50 -11.70
CA GLY A 2 -3.70 1.24 -13.01
C GLY A 2 -2.25 1.73 -12.94
N ASN A 3 -1.74 2.40 -13.97
CA ASN A 3 -0.39 3.01 -13.98
C ASN A 3 -0.28 4.28 -13.10
N LYS A 4 -1.13 4.42 -12.07
CA LYS A 4 -1.09 5.54 -11.12
C LYS A 4 0.10 5.34 -10.17
N PRO A 5 0.88 6.38 -9.87
CA PRO A 5 2.02 6.27 -8.97
C PRO A 5 1.58 5.99 -7.53
N ALA A 6 2.41 5.28 -6.77
CA ALA A 6 2.11 4.86 -5.39
C ALA A 6 1.78 6.02 -4.45
N ILE A 7 2.32 7.22 -4.70
CA ILE A 7 2.01 8.45 -3.96
C ILE A 7 0.54 8.88 -4.03
N LYS A 8 -0.25 8.35 -4.98
CA LYS A 8 -1.69 8.62 -5.08
C LYS A 8 -2.52 7.75 -4.13
N VAL A 9 -1.90 6.82 -3.40
CA VAL A 9 -2.54 6.02 -2.35
C VAL A 9 -2.57 6.85 -1.06
N ALA A 10 -3.74 6.95 -0.42
CA ALA A 10 -3.84 7.68 0.83
C ALA A 10 -2.94 7.02 1.90
N GLY A 11 -2.17 7.84 2.63
CA GLY A 11 -1.15 7.35 3.56
C GLY A 11 0.24 7.14 2.93
N VAL A 12 0.37 7.14 1.60
CA VAL A 12 1.69 7.08 0.93
C VAL A 12 2.16 8.49 0.58
N GLY A 13 2.88 9.12 1.51
CA GLY A 13 3.57 10.39 1.26
C GLY A 13 4.83 10.25 0.39
N PRO A 14 5.49 11.36 0.00
CA PRO A 14 6.65 11.35 -0.90
C PRO A 14 7.78 10.41 -0.44
N ALA A 15 8.12 10.44 0.86
CA ALA A 15 9.17 9.59 1.42
C ALA A 15 8.83 8.09 1.33
N TYR A 16 7.56 7.74 1.55
CA TYR A 16 7.11 6.34 1.44
C TYR A 16 6.99 5.90 -0.02
N ALA A 17 6.54 6.79 -0.91
CA ALA A 17 6.53 6.52 -2.34
C ALA A 17 7.94 6.21 -2.88
N GLN A 18 8.96 6.95 -2.43
CA GLN A 18 10.36 6.67 -2.79
C GLN A 18 10.81 5.30 -2.26
N LYS A 19 10.52 4.96 -1.01
CA LYS A 19 10.87 3.64 -0.43
C LYS A 19 10.19 2.48 -1.17
N LEU A 20 8.90 2.62 -1.48
CA LEU A 20 8.14 1.63 -2.25
C LEU A 20 8.69 1.51 -3.68
N GLY A 21 9.04 2.63 -4.31
CA GLY A 21 9.71 2.65 -5.62
C GLY A 21 11.05 1.91 -5.61
N ASN A 22 11.90 2.14 -4.60
CA ASN A 22 13.17 1.43 -4.43
C ASN A 22 12.97 -0.07 -4.20
N ALA A 23 11.83 -0.48 -3.66
CA ALA A 23 11.45 -1.87 -3.47
C ALA A 23 10.73 -2.49 -4.69
N GLY A 24 10.75 -1.84 -5.86
CA GLY A 24 10.14 -2.33 -7.09
C GLY A 24 8.63 -2.10 -7.19
N MET A 25 8.06 -1.26 -6.33
CA MET A 25 6.63 -0.89 -6.32
C MET A 25 6.42 0.62 -6.56
N PRO A 26 6.87 1.20 -7.69
CA PRO A 26 6.60 2.60 -8.01
C PRO A 26 5.11 2.92 -8.18
N ASN A 27 4.27 1.92 -8.49
CA ASN A 27 2.87 2.11 -8.87
C ASN A 27 1.88 1.56 -7.83
N ALA A 28 0.71 2.19 -7.75
CA ALA A 28 -0.37 1.79 -6.85
C ALA A 28 -0.91 0.37 -7.17
N SER A 29 -0.89 -0.05 -8.44
CA SER A 29 -1.27 -1.41 -8.83
C SER A 29 -0.35 -2.48 -8.24
N GLN A 30 0.94 -2.21 -8.09
CA GLN A 30 1.91 -3.15 -7.52
C GLN A 30 1.72 -3.26 -6.01
N LEU A 31 1.49 -2.13 -5.34
CA LEU A 31 1.14 -2.11 -3.92
C LEU A 31 -0.18 -2.88 -3.67
N PHE A 32 -1.17 -2.71 -4.55
CA PHE A 32 -2.42 -3.45 -4.49
C PHE A 32 -2.22 -4.94 -4.77
N GLY A 33 -1.38 -5.31 -5.74
CA GLY A 33 -1.00 -6.69 -6.00
C GLY A 33 -0.39 -7.37 -4.78
N LYS A 34 0.51 -6.68 -4.06
CA LYS A 34 1.06 -7.16 -2.79
C LYS A 34 -0.03 -7.38 -1.74
N TYR A 35 -0.98 -6.44 -1.60
CA TYR A 35 -2.12 -6.61 -0.69
C TYR A 35 -2.97 -7.85 -1.02
N LEU A 36 -3.23 -8.12 -2.30
CA LEU A 36 -3.93 -9.32 -2.74
C LEU A 36 -3.14 -10.60 -2.43
N CYS A 37 -1.84 -10.62 -2.72
CA CYS A 37 -0.96 -11.76 -2.42
C CYS A 37 -0.83 -12.05 -0.92
N GLU A 38 -0.98 -11.03 -0.07
CA GLU A 38 -0.98 -11.17 1.39
C GLU A 38 -2.36 -11.58 1.96
N GLY A 39 -3.27 -12.06 1.10
CA GLY A 39 -4.57 -12.60 1.51
C GLY A 39 -5.58 -11.54 1.91
N GLN A 40 -5.43 -10.30 1.43
CA GLN A 40 -6.35 -9.19 1.68
C GLN A 40 -6.55 -8.87 3.18
N ASN A 41 -5.61 -9.28 4.04
CA ASN A 41 -5.70 -9.00 5.47
C ASN A 41 -5.20 -7.58 5.76
N LYS A 42 -6.13 -6.63 5.93
CA LYS A 42 -5.82 -5.21 6.21
C LYS A 42 -4.86 -5.03 7.39
N GLY A 43 -5.08 -5.78 8.48
CA GLY A 43 -4.28 -5.66 9.70
C GLY A 43 -2.84 -6.13 9.49
N GLN A 44 -2.69 -7.30 8.88
CA GLN A 44 -1.37 -7.84 8.54
C GLN A 44 -0.64 -6.96 7.53
N PHE A 45 -1.35 -6.48 6.50
CA PHE A 45 -0.77 -5.61 5.48
C PHE A 45 -0.26 -4.30 6.08
N ALA A 46 -1.05 -3.66 6.97
CA ALA A 46 -0.60 -2.48 7.70
C ALA A 46 0.64 -2.77 8.57
N GLN A 47 0.73 -3.95 9.16
CA GLN A 47 1.89 -4.36 9.94
C GLN A 47 3.13 -4.59 9.06
N ASN A 48 2.96 -5.20 7.88
CA ASN A 48 4.04 -5.40 6.91
C ASN A 48 4.54 -4.05 6.38
N LEU A 49 3.64 -3.09 6.11
CA LEU A 49 4.01 -1.74 5.73
C LEU A 49 4.91 -1.03 6.76
N LYS A 50 4.64 -1.25 8.05
CA LYS A 50 5.49 -0.76 9.14
C LYS A 50 6.82 -1.47 9.20
N THR A 51 6.81 -2.81 9.14
CA THR A 51 8.02 -3.62 9.35
C THR A 51 9.00 -3.48 8.19
N ASP A 52 8.49 -3.59 6.97
CA ASP A 52 9.32 -3.73 5.76
C ASP A 52 9.69 -2.37 5.18
N TYR A 53 8.77 -1.42 5.19
CA TYR A 53 8.96 -0.09 4.58
C TYR A 53 9.13 1.03 5.61
N LYS A 54 9.15 0.68 6.91
CA LYS A 54 9.29 1.62 8.03
C LYS A 54 8.28 2.77 7.92
N MET A 55 7.05 2.44 7.53
CA MET A 55 5.93 3.38 7.57
C MET A 55 5.47 3.57 9.01
N ASP A 56 5.11 4.80 9.38
CA ASP A 56 4.45 5.03 10.66
C ASP A 56 3.04 4.42 10.69
N SER A 57 2.52 4.22 11.90
CA SER A 57 1.24 3.56 12.12
C SER A 57 0.06 4.20 11.42
N ARG A 58 0.01 5.53 11.36
CA ARG A 58 -1.12 6.25 10.76
C ARG A 58 -1.12 6.06 9.26
N ASN A 59 0.04 6.23 8.64
CA ASN A 59 0.20 6.13 7.20
C ASN A 59 0.05 4.69 6.70
N ALA A 60 0.61 3.71 7.42
CA ALA A 60 0.43 2.29 7.11
C ALA A 60 -1.05 1.88 7.17
N SER A 61 -1.77 2.31 8.21
CA SER A 61 -3.20 1.99 8.36
C SER A 61 -4.05 2.60 7.24
N ARG A 62 -3.79 3.86 6.87
CA ARG A 62 -4.49 4.53 5.75
C ARG A 62 -4.21 3.88 4.41
N ALA A 63 -2.97 3.48 4.15
CA ALA A 63 -2.61 2.79 2.92
C ALA A 63 -3.32 1.43 2.85
N ALA A 64 -3.32 0.66 3.94
CA ALA A 64 -4.03 -0.61 4.03
C ALA A 64 -5.55 -0.47 3.86
N GLU A 65 -6.15 0.55 4.48
CA GLU A 65 -7.57 0.88 4.33
C GLU A 65 -7.92 1.21 2.88
N THR A 66 -7.09 2.04 2.21
CA THR A 66 -7.27 2.35 0.78
C THR A 66 -7.24 1.11 -0.10
N MET A 67 -6.32 0.17 0.17
CA MET A 67 -6.23 -1.10 -0.58
C MET A 67 -7.45 -1.98 -0.32
N ASN A 68 -7.87 -2.09 0.94
CA ASN A 68 -9.03 -2.87 1.36
C ASN A 68 -10.34 -2.35 0.75
N ASP A 69 -10.54 -1.03 0.76
CA ASP A 69 -11.74 -0.43 0.19
C ASP A 69 -11.77 -0.60 -1.33
N TYR A 70 -10.61 -0.44 -1.99
CA TYR A 70 -10.51 -0.73 -3.41
C TYR A 70 -10.78 -2.20 -3.72
N ALA A 71 -10.30 -3.14 -2.90
CA ALA A 71 -10.61 -4.56 -3.08
C ALA A 71 -12.13 -4.80 -3.01
N LYS A 72 -12.81 -4.32 -1.97
CA LYS A 72 -14.28 -4.49 -1.80
C LYS A 72 -15.13 -3.97 -2.95
N HIS A 73 -14.65 -2.96 -3.69
CA HIS A 73 -15.39 -2.36 -4.81
C HIS A 73 -15.10 -3.05 -6.15
N HIS A 74 -14.10 -3.91 -6.22
CA HIS A 74 -13.62 -4.49 -7.49
C HIS A 74 -13.46 -6.02 -7.46
N PHE A 75 -13.65 -6.66 -6.29
CA PHE A 75 -13.62 -8.10 -6.02
C PHE A 75 -14.59 -8.43 -4.90
#